data_AF-A0AAP8GF86-F1
#
_entry.id   AF-A0AAP8GF86-F1
#
_cell.length_a   1.000
_cell.length_b   1.000
_cell.length_c   1.000
_cell.angle_alpha   90.00
_cell.angle_beta   90.00
_cell.angle_gamma   90.00
#
_symmetry.space_group_name_H-M   'P 1'
#
loop_
_entity.id
_entity.type
_entity.pdbx_description
1 polymer ?
#
loop_
_entity_poly.entity_id
_entity_poly.type
_entity_poly.pdbx_seq_one_letter_code
_entity_poly.pdbx_strand_id
1 'polypeptide(L)'
;MGEYLPMDKIKTGTEHIKDTNFATPGAFNEAILTTDTCTKHIAVSLKIDGKTVTIGGSAKGSGMIHPNMATMLAFITTDASIESNTLHQLLKSSTDHTFN
;
A
#
# COMPACT_ATOMS: atom_id res chain seq x y z
N MET A 1 -1.97 21.85 -0.31
CA MET A 1 -1.66 21.45 -1.70
C MET A 1 -0.86 22.58 -2.33
N GLY A 2 0.20 22.28 -3.08
CA GLY A 2 1.01 23.31 -3.77
C GLY A 2 2.37 23.66 -3.15
N GLU A 3 2.84 22.89 -2.16
CA GLU A 3 4.20 23.03 -1.62
C GLU A 3 5.18 22.10 -2.35
N TYR A 4 6.40 22.58 -2.57
CA TYR A 4 7.48 21.75 -3.12
C TYR A 4 7.97 20.74 -2.08
N LEU A 5 8.35 19.54 -2.57
CA LEU A 5 8.98 18.55 -1.70
C LEU A 5 10.32 19.07 -1.16
N PRO A 6 10.63 18.84 0.12
CA PRO A 6 11.93 19.19 0.71
C PRO A 6 13.00 18.21 0.19
N MET A 7 13.53 18.48 -1.01
CA MET A 7 14.35 17.52 -1.77
C MET A 7 15.60 17.05 -1.05
N ASP A 8 16.23 17.88 -0.22
CA ASP A 8 17.42 17.48 0.55
C ASP A 8 17.06 16.40 1.58
N LYS A 9 15.93 16.55 2.28
CA LYS A 9 15.43 15.53 3.22
C LYS A 9 15.06 14.23 2.51
N ILE A 10 14.46 14.34 1.32
CA ILE A 10 14.10 13.16 0.52
C ILE A 10 15.35 12.38 0.11
N LYS A 11 16.37 13.06 -0.43
CA LYS A 11 17.63 12.42 -0.84
C LYS A 11 18.28 11.68 0.34
N THR A 12 18.52 12.37 1.44
CA THR A 12 19.12 11.76 2.65
C THR A 12 18.25 10.63 3.21
N GLY A 13 16.93 10.77 3.19
CA GLY A 13 16.02 9.71 3.63
C GLY A 13 16.12 8.45 2.77
N THR A 14 16.19 8.61 1.44
CA THR A 14 16.26 7.49 0.50
C THR A 14 17.55 6.68 0.59
N GLU A 15 18.66 7.28 1.01
CA GLU A 15 19.94 6.59 1.23
C GLU A 15 19.84 5.49 2.30
N HIS A 16 18.93 5.65 3.27
CA HIS A 16 18.76 4.74 4.40
C HIS A 16 17.68 3.68 4.20
N ILE A 17 16.89 3.72 3.10
CA ILE A 17 15.77 2.79 2.87
C ILE A 17 16.20 1.32 2.77
N LYS A 18 17.43 1.08 2.28
CA LYS A 18 17.97 -0.28 2.11
C LYS A 18 18.60 -0.84 3.37
N ASP A 19 18.75 -0.03 4.40
CA ASP A 19 19.35 -0.49 5.65
C ASP A 19 18.32 -1.31 6.43
N THR A 20 18.50 -2.64 6.36
CA THR A 20 17.63 -3.62 7.01
C THR A 20 17.66 -3.51 8.53
N ASN A 21 18.63 -2.80 9.13
CA ASN A 21 18.62 -2.52 10.56
C ASN A 21 17.43 -1.64 10.97
N PHE A 22 16.86 -0.88 10.03
CA PHE A 22 15.66 -0.08 10.23
C PHE A 22 14.38 -0.76 9.69
N ALA A 23 14.47 -2.01 9.23
CA ALA A 23 13.31 -2.76 8.75
C ALA A 23 12.45 -3.22 9.94
N THR A 24 11.57 -2.34 10.41
CA THR A 24 10.60 -2.66 11.46
C THR A 24 9.27 -3.13 10.83
N PRO A 25 8.67 -4.24 11.31
CA PRO A 25 7.32 -4.62 10.91
C PRO A 25 6.35 -3.46 11.08
N GLY A 26 5.65 -3.10 9.99
CA GLY A 26 4.67 -2.02 10.02
C GLY A 26 5.21 -0.61 9.75
N ALA A 27 6.53 -0.40 9.64
CA ALA A 27 7.12 0.92 9.37
C ALA A 27 6.55 1.59 8.11
N PHE A 28 6.30 0.81 7.05
CA PHE A 28 5.65 1.31 5.84
C PHE A 28 4.23 1.83 6.12
N ASN A 29 3.45 1.10 6.93
CA ASN A 29 2.06 1.47 7.23
C ASN A 29 1.98 2.79 7.99
N GLU A 30 2.96 3.07 8.85
CA GLU A 30 3.08 4.33 9.57
C GLU A 30 3.57 5.45 8.65
N ALA A 31 4.56 5.19 7.80
CA ALA A 31 5.18 6.18 6.93
C ALA A 31 4.22 6.80 5.91
N ILE A 32 3.14 6.11 5.55
CA ILE A 32 2.15 6.61 4.59
C ILE A 32 1.01 7.42 5.23
N LEU A 33 0.91 7.45 6.56
CA LEU A 33 -0.19 8.14 7.24
C LEU A 33 -0.10 9.66 7.07
N THR A 34 -1.27 10.31 7.13
CA THR A 34 -1.36 11.78 7.17
C THR A 34 -2.21 12.23 8.34
N THR A 35 -3.51 12.47 8.11
CA THR A 35 -4.49 12.77 9.16
C THR A 35 -5.09 11.52 9.80
N ASP A 36 -4.57 10.35 9.44
CA ASP A 36 -5.01 9.06 9.97
C ASP A 36 -4.63 8.94 11.47
N THR A 37 -5.53 8.38 12.29
CA THR A 37 -5.26 8.16 13.72
C THR A 37 -4.69 6.77 14.03
N CYS A 38 -4.68 5.88 13.05
CA CYS A 38 -4.17 4.52 13.16
C CYS A 38 -3.77 3.95 11.79
N THR A 39 -2.88 2.95 11.81
CA THR A 39 -2.50 2.17 10.63
C THR A 39 -3.64 1.24 10.20
N LYS A 40 -3.74 0.97 8.89
CA LYS A 40 -4.76 0.08 8.31
C LYS A 40 -4.07 -0.94 7.42
N HIS A 41 -3.93 -2.17 7.89
CA HIS A 41 -3.24 -3.23 7.17
C HIS A 41 -3.85 -4.59 7.49
N ILE A 42 -3.72 -5.53 6.57
CA ILE A 42 -4.17 -6.91 6.72
C ILE A 42 -3.30 -7.85 5.90
N ALA A 43 -3.14 -9.09 6.34
CA ALA A 43 -2.57 -10.16 5.53
C ALA A 43 -3.45 -11.40 5.63
N VAL A 44 -3.70 -12.03 4.50
CA VAL A 44 -4.49 -13.28 4.40
C VAL A 44 -3.69 -14.34 3.66
N SER A 45 -3.86 -15.59 4.06
CA SER A 45 -3.27 -16.74 3.37
C SER A 45 -4.35 -17.74 2.97
N LEU A 46 -4.25 -18.26 1.75
CA LEU A 46 -5.22 -19.19 1.18
C LEU A 46 -4.53 -20.23 0.29
N LYS A 47 -5.19 -21.36 0.04
CA LYS A 47 -4.69 -22.38 -0.89
C LYS A 47 -5.26 -22.13 -2.30
N ILE A 48 -4.38 -21.98 -3.27
CA ILE A 48 -4.70 -21.88 -4.71
C ILE A 48 -3.86 -22.95 -5.41
N ASP A 49 -4.52 -23.85 -6.15
CA ASP A 49 -3.87 -24.98 -6.83
C ASP A 49 -2.94 -25.79 -5.91
N GLY A 50 -3.37 -26.01 -4.67
CA GLY A 50 -2.61 -26.74 -3.65
C GLY A 50 -1.42 -25.98 -3.05
N LYS A 51 -1.10 -24.77 -3.53
CA LYS A 51 -0.04 -23.90 -2.98
C LYS A 51 -0.64 -22.88 -2.01
N THR A 52 0.06 -22.62 -0.91
CA THR A 52 -0.28 -21.49 -0.04
C THR A 52 0.16 -20.20 -0.72
N VAL A 53 -0.78 -19.29 -0.88
CA VAL A 53 -0.58 -17.92 -1.39
C VAL A 53 -0.89 -16.96 -0.26
N THR A 54 -0.09 -15.92 -0.13
CA THR A 54 -0.26 -14.81 0.82
C THR A 54 -0.58 -13.53 0.07
N ILE A 55 -1.54 -12.77 0.59
CA ILE A 55 -1.93 -11.45 0.10
C ILE A 55 -1.85 -10.47 1.26
N GLY A 56 -1.01 -9.45 1.11
CA GLY A 56 -0.88 -8.34 2.05
C GLY A 56 -1.57 -7.09 1.51
N GLY A 57 -2.16 -6.30 2.40
CA GLY A 57 -2.80 -5.04 2.07
C GLY A 57 -2.46 -3.96 3.10
N SER A 58 -2.25 -2.73 2.64
CA SER A 58 -2.06 -1.54 3.46
C SER A 58 -2.78 -0.35 2.83
N ALA A 59 -3.42 0.48 3.64
CA ALA A 59 -4.12 1.67 3.16
C ALA A 59 -3.99 2.86 4.12
N LYS A 60 -4.12 4.07 3.57
CA LYS A 60 -4.26 5.32 4.31
C LYS A 60 -5.36 6.18 3.72
N GLY A 61 -5.96 7.01 4.55
CA GLY A 61 -7.04 7.92 4.22
C GLY A 61 -8.02 8.02 5.38
N SER A 62 -8.21 9.22 5.90
CA SER A 62 -9.19 9.53 6.96
C SER A 62 -9.99 10.81 6.72
N GLY A 63 -9.63 11.59 5.70
CA GLY A 63 -10.27 12.84 5.32
C GLY A 63 -10.00 13.15 3.84
N MET A 64 -10.78 14.07 3.26
CA MET A 64 -10.83 14.28 1.80
C MET A 64 -11.04 12.97 1.03
N ILE A 65 -11.99 12.16 1.51
CA ILE A 65 -12.40 10.90 0.87
C ILE A 65 -13.76 11.13 0.23
N HIS A 66 -13.80 11.21 -1.10
CA HIS A 66 -15.02 11.25 -1.90
C HIS A 66 -14.85 10.27 -3.08
N PRO A 67 -15.90 9.54 -3.50
CA PRO A 67 -15.87 8.71 -4.70
C PRO A 67 -15.28 9.49 -5.88
N ASN A 68 -14.34 8.89 -6.62
CA ASN A 68 -13.65 9.49 -7.77
C ASN A 68 -12.71 10.69 -7.54
N MET A 69 -12.50 11.20 -6.31
CA MET A 69 -11.44 12.19 -5.99
C MET A 69 -11.08 12.15 -4.50
N ALA A 70 -10.45 11.07 -4.05
CA ALA A 70 -9.97 10.93 -2.68
C ALA A 70 -8.43 10.92 -2.63
N THR A 71 -7.84 11.50 -1.57
CA THR A 71 -6.41 11.31 -1.26
C THR A 71 -6.21 9.98 -0.51
N MET A 72 -6.65 8.88 -1.11
CA MET A 72 -6.50 7.54 -0.58
C MET A 72 -5.31 6.86 -1.26
N LEU A 73 -4.46 6.19 -0.48
CA LEU A 73 -3.45 5.29 -1.02
C LEU A 73 -3.76 3.89 -0.50
N ALA A 74 -3.79 2.91 -1.39
CA ALA A 74 -3.94 1.50 -1.06
C ALA A 74 -2.90 0.69 -1.84
N PHE A 75 -2.23 -0.23 -1.14
CA PHE A 75 -1.17 -1.07 -1.66
C PHE A 75 -1.51 -2.52 -1.40
N ILE A 76 -1.38 -3.37 -2.43
CA ILE A 76 -1.56 -4.81 -2.33
C ILE A 76 -0.26 -5.50 -2.75
N THR A 77 0.17 -6.49 -1.98
CA THR A 77 1.31 -7.35 -2.30
C THR A 77 0.86 -8.81 -2.27
N THR A 78 1.46 -9.65 -3.10
CA THR A 78 1.19 -11.09 -3.08
C THR A 78 2.39 -11.88 -3.60
N ASP A 79 2.53 -13.10 -3.12
CA ASP A 79 3.48 -14.11 -3.62
C ASP A 79 2.86 -15.01 -4.71
N ALA A 80 1.62 -14.74 -5.13
CA ALA A 80 0.96 -15.48 -6.19
C ALA A 80 1.76 -15.40 -7.51
N SER A 81 1.98 -16.56 -8.15
CA SER A 81 2.48 -16.62 -9.51
C SER A 81 1.32 -16.35 -10.47
N ILE A 82 1.18 -15.11 -10.91
CA ILE A 82 0.07 -14.65 -11.74
C ILE A 82 0.58 -13.72 -12.84
N GLU A 83 -0.04 -13.81 -14.02
CA GLU A 83 0.24 -12.91 -15.14
C GLU A 83 -0.14 -11.47 -14.80
N SER A 84 0.71 -10.53 -15.19
CA SER A 84 0.57 -9.09 -14.87
C SER A 84 -0.77 -8.52 -15.32
N ASN A 85 -1.22 -8.86 -16.54
CA ASN A 85 -2.50 -8.37 -17.06
C ASN A 85 -3.70 -8.90 -16.25
N THR A 86 -3.67 -10.18 -15.85
CA THR A 86 -4.71 -10.78 -15.02
C THR A 86 -4.73 -10.14 -13.63
N LEU A 87 -3.55 -9.94 -13.02
CA LEU A 87 -3.44 -9.25 -11.73
C LEU A 87 -4.00 -7.83 -11.79
N HIS A 88 -3.70 -7.09 -12.87
CA HIS A 88 -4.24 -5.74 -13.07
C HIS A 88 -5.76 -5.73 -13.23
N GLN A 89 -6.33 -6.70 -13.97
CA GLN A 89 -7.79 -6.83 -14.09
C GLN A 89 -8.46 -7.15 -12.75
N LEU A 90 -7.88 -8.06 -11.96
CA LEU A 90 -8.36 -8.39 -10.61
C LEU A 90 -8.29 -7.17 -9.69
N LEU A 91 -7.17 -6.44 -9.72
CA LEU A 91 -7.00 -5.21 -8.95
C LEU A 91 -8.08 -4.19 -9.32
N LYS A 92 -8.25 -3.89 -10.62
CA LYS A 92 -9.26 -2.93 -11.09
C LYS A 92 -10.67 -3.33 -10.64
N SER A 93 -11.07 -4.57 -10.89
CA SER A 93 -12.39 -5.07 -10.51
C SER A 93 -12.62 -4.96 -9.00
N SER A 94 -11.60 -5.31 -8.20
CA SER A 94 -11.70 -5.22 -6.73
C SER A 94 -11.82 -3.78 -6.26
N THR A 95 -11.03 -2.86 -6.82
CA THR A 95 -11.08 -1.43 -6.50
C THR A 95 -12.44 -0.83 -6.85
N ASP A 96 -13.04 -1.21 -7.99
CA ASP A 96 -14.37 -0.74 -8.42
C ASP A 96 -15.51 -1.19 -7.49
N HIS A 97 -15.35 -2.29 -6.75
CA HIS A 97 -16.34 -2.78 -5.79
C HIS A 97 -16.08 -2.35 -4.34
N THR A 98 -14.99 -1.62 -4.07
CA THR A 98 -14.55 -1.32 -2.70
C THR A 98 -14.26 0.16 -2.47
N PHE A 99 -13.25 0.69 -3.13
CA PHE A 99 -12.70 2.02 -2.85
C PHE A 99 -13.31 3.13 -3.71
N ASN A 100 -13.81 2.76 -4.90
CA ASN A 100 -14.51 3.65 -5.83
C ASN A 100 -16.02 3.66 -5.55
#